data_AF-A0A818IQN2-F1
#
_entry.id   AF-A0A818IQN2-F1
#
_cell.length_a   1.000
_cell.length_b   1.000
_cell.length_c   1.000
_cell.angle_alpha   90.00
_cell.angle_beta   90.00
_cell.angle_gamma   90.00
#
_symmetry.space_group_name_H-M   'P 1'
#
loop_
_entity.id
_entity.type
_entity.pdbx_description
1 polymer ?
#
loop_
_entity_poly.entity_id
_entity_poly.type
_entity_poly.pdbx_seq_one_letter_code
_entity_poly.pdbx_strand_id
1 'polypeptide(L)'
;MILGDFNIDIEQDDEKADTLLEWMDLCRIRPVVPDSNTSLRSGRTIDYAASIGVDLTIQAYEGDTTSDHKSLLGVLVGNKTSTDEESRTIWPVFTLILSYIFDYWGKMEQRVF
;
A
#
# COMPACT_ATOMS: atom_id res chain seq x y z
N MET A 1 1.22 2.76 -10.61
CA MET A 1 1.25 1.95 -9.38
C MET A 1 -0.04 2.24 -8.63
N ILE A 2 -0.75 1.19 -8.24
CA ILE A 2 -1.98 1.25 -7.43
C ILE A 2 -1.66 0.45 -6.17
N LEU A 3 -2.00 0.95 -4.98
CA LEU A 3 -1.91 0.21 -3.72
C LEU A 3 -3.26 0.27 -3.02
N GLY A 4 -3.66 -0.83 -2.40
CA GLY A 4 -4.87 -0.84 -1.59
C GLY A 4 -5.33 -2.24 -1.21
N ASP A 5 -6.50 -2.26 -0.58
CA ASP A 5 -7.26 -3.46 -0.26
C ASP A 5 -8.07 -3.89 -1.49
N PHE A 6 -7.68 -5.01 -2.10
CA PHE A 6 -8.37 -5.62 -3.23
C PHE A 6 -9.48 -6.57 -2.79
N ASN A 7 -9.54 -6.94 -1.50
CA ASN A 7 -10.43 -7.97 -0.95
C ASN A 7 -10.37 -9.34 -1.68
N ILE A 8 -9.32 -9.56 -2.48
CA ILE A 8 -9.12 -10.75 -3.31
C ILE A 8 -7.73 -11.29 -3.03
N ASP A 9 -7.66 -12.51 -2.52
CA ASP A 9 -6.40 -13.22 -2.33
C ASP A 9 -6.06 -13.96 -3.62
N ILE A 10 -4.95 -13.59 -4.26
CA ILE A 10 -4.57 -14.07 -5.59
C ILE A 10 -4.34 -15.58 -5.60
N GLU A 11 -3.97 -16.17 -4.46
CA GLU A 11 -3.68 -17.61 -4.36
C GLU A 11 -4.89 -18.44 -3.90
N GLN A 12 -5.90 -17.81 -3.29
CA GLN A 12 -7.01 -18.52 -2.62
C GLN A 12 -8.39 -18.27 -3.24
N ASP A 13 -8.58 -17.21 -4.02
CA ASP A 13 -9.91 -16.80 -4.50
C ASP A 13 -10.26 -17.23 -5.93
N ASP A 14 -9.52 -18.18 -6.50
CA ASP A 14 -9.77 -18.85 -7.79
C ASP A 14 -10.37 -17.89 -8.86
N GLU A 15 -11.66 -18.05 -9.22
CA GLU A 15 -12.34 -17.28 -10.27
C GLU A 15 -12.27 -15.75 -10.09
N LYS A 16 -12.29 -15.26 -8.85
CA LYS A 16 -12.18 -13.82 -8.59
C LYS A 16 -10.76 -13.33 -8.83
N ALA A 17 -9.76 -14.13 -8.43
CA ALA A 17 -8.36 -13.84 -8.71
C ALA A 17 -8.13 -13.85 -10.24
N ASP A 18 -8.65 -14.84 -10.96
CA ASP A 18 -8.56 -14.94 -12.41
C ASP A 18 -9.14 -13.69 -13.09
N THR A 19 -10.35 -13.28 -12.72
CA THR A 19 -11.00 -12.08 -13.29
C THR A 19 -10.16 -10.82 -13.04
N LEU A 20 -9.59 -10.67 -11.84
CA LEU A 20 -8.75 -9.53 -11.51
C LEU A 20 -7.44 -9.56 -12.30
N LEU A 21 -6.79 -10.72 -12.42
CA LEU A 21 -5.55 -10.91 -13.16
C LEU A 21 -5.75 -10.66 -14.66
N GLU A 22 -6.85 -11.10 -15.25
CA GLU A 22 -7.21 -10.79 -16.65
C GLU A 22 -7.33 -9.27 -16.87
N TRP A 23 -8.01 -8.57 -15.96
CA TRP A 23 -8.08 -7.10 -16.00
C TRP A 23 -6.70 -6.45 -15.87
N MET A 24 -5.86 -6.95 -14.97
CA MET A 24 -4.49 -6.47 -14.79
C MET A 24 -3.66 -6.67 -16.06
N ASP A 25 -3.77 -7.83 -16.71
CA ASP A 25 -3.09 -8.15 -17.97
C ASP A 25 -3.53 -7.23 -19.11
N LEU A 26 -4.82 -6.96 -19.25
CA LEU A 26 -5.35 -5.98 -20.22
C LEU A 26 -4.76 -4.59 -20.00
N CYS A 27 -4.56 -4.21 -18.74
CA CYS A 27 -3.94 -2.94 -18.35
C CYS A 27 -2.40 -2.98 -18.34
N ARG A 28 -1.78 -4.13 -18.64
CA ARG A 28 -0.33 -4.38 -18.58
C ARG A 28 0.28 -4.08 -17.20
N ILE A 29 -0.52 -4.21 -16.14
CA ILE A 29 -0.05 -4.12 -14.75
C ILE A 29 0.09 -5.53 -14.18
N ARG A 30 0.96 -5.70 -13.19
CA ARG A 30 1.14 -6.98 -12.49
C ARG A 30 0.95 -6.78 -10.99
N PRO A 31 0.40 -7.77 -10.29
CA PRO A 31 0.35 -7.72 -8.83
C PRO A 31 1.76 -7.79 -8.26
N VAL A 32 1.98 -7.08 -7.16
CA VAL A 32 3.17 -7.14 -6.32
C VAL A 32 2.64 -7.42 -4.93
N VAL A 33 2.80 -8.67 -4.48
CA VAL A 33 2.17 -9.23 -3.27
C VAL A 33 3.23 -9.32 -2.16
N PRO A 34 2.91 -9.02 -0.90
CA PRO A 34 3.86 -9.20 0.20
C PRO A 34 4.02 -10.68 0.56
N ASP A 35 5.15 -11.03 1.19
CA ASP A 35 5.45 -12.41 1.61
C ASP A 35 4.62 -12.90 2.82
N SER A 36 3.82 -12.03 3.44
CA SER A 36 2.98 -12.36 4.59
C SER A 36 1.57 -11.82 4.47
N ASN A 37 0.64 -12.44 5.20
CA ASN A 37 -0.76 -12.07 5.22
C ASN A 37 -0.95 -10.61 5.67
N THR A 38 -1.89 -9.93 5.04
CA THR A 38 -2.20 -8.53 5.34
C THR A 38 -3.44 -8.38 6.20
N SER A 39 -4.40 -9.31 6.13
CA SER A 39 -5.52 -9.34 7.04
C SER A 39 -5.20 -10.16 8.29
N LEU A 40 -5.30 -9.54 9.46
CA LEU A 40 -5.20 -10.20 10.76
C LEU A 40 -6.46 -11.03 11.08
N ARG A 41 -7.62 -10.61 10.55
CA ARG A 41 -8.90 -11.30 10.80
C ARG A 41 -9.01 -12.61 10.04
N SER A 42 -8.64 -12.63 8.77
CA SER A 42 -8.82 -13.80 7.90
C SER A 42 -7.54 -14.57 7.64
N GLY A 43 -6.36 -14.02 7.96
CA GLY A 43 -5.08 -14.63 7.62
C GLY A 43 -4.76 -14.57 6.12
N ARG A 44 -5.47 -13.74 5.35
CA ARG A 44 -5.38 -13.66 3.89
C ARG A 44 -4.53 -12.49 3.42
N THR A 45 -4.01 -12.60 2.20
CA THR A 45 -3.20 -11.56 1.55
C THR A 45 -4.06 -10.81 0.55
N ILE A 46 -4.80 -9.83 1.04
CA ILE A 46 -5.82 -9.09 0.27
C ILE A 46 -5.44 -7.63 0.02
N ASP A 47 -4.39 -7.15 0.69
CA ASP A 47 -3.80 -5.83 0.46
C ASP A 47 -2.49 -6.02 -0.30
N TYR A 48 -2.35 -5.38 -1.45
CA TYR A 48 -1.11 -5.43 -2.23
C TYR A 48 -1.02 -4.25 -3.19
N ALA A 49 0.00 -4.27 -4.06
CA ALA A 49 0.15 -3.28 -5.11
C ALA A 49 -0.08 -3.90 -6.49
N ALA A 50 -0.46 -3.07 -7.46
CA ALA A 50 -0.42 -3.39 -8.88
C ALA A 50 0.46 -2.37 -9.60
N SER A 51 1.39 -2.83 -10.43
CA SER A 51 2.45 -1.98 -10.96
C SER A 51 2.82 -2.32 -12.41
N ILE A 52 3.35 -1.34 -13.15
CA ILE A 52 3.83 -1.49 -14.52
C ILE A 52 5.19 -0.81 -14.64
N GLY A 53 6.19 -1.54 -15.13
CA GLY A 53 7.51 -0.99 -15.45
C GLY A 53 8.25 -0.37 -14.26
N VAL A 54 7.89 -0.73 -13.02
CA VAL A 54 8.57 -0.27 -11.80
C VAL A 54 9.04 -1.47 -11.00
N ASP A 55 10.25 -1.35 -10.47
CA ASP A 55 10.81 -2.32 -9.52
C ASP A 55 10.33 -1.93 -8.11
N LEU A 56 9.25 -2.59 -7.68
CA LEU A 56 8.60 -2.38 -6.40
C LEU A 56 8.68 -3.68 -5.61
N THR A 57 9.20 -3.60 -4.39
CA THR A 57 9.08 -4.65 -3.38
C THR A 57 8.15 -4.14 -2.27
N ILE A 58 7.21 -4.97 -1.81
CA ILE A 58 6.37 -4.63 -0.66
C ILE A 58 6.48 -5.71 0.42
N GLN A 59 6.31 -5.30 1.67
CA GLN A 59 6.27 -6.18 2.84
C GLN A 59 5.13 -5.73 3.76
N ALA A 60 4.49 -6.68 4.46
CA ALA A 60 3.57 -6.33 5.52
C ALA A 60 4.35 -5.93 6.78
N TYR A 61 3.84 -4.94 7.50
CA TYR A 61 4.39 -4.53 8.78
C TYR A 61 3.93 -5.50 9.89
N GLU A 62 4.90 -6.14 10.55
CA GLU A 62 4.66 -7.15 11.59
C GLU A 62 4.59 -6.57 13.02
N GLY A 63 4.55 -5.25 13.18
CA GLY A 63 4.40 -4.62 14.50
C GLY A 63 2.94 -4.51 14.94
N ASP A 64 2.75 -4.01 16.16
CA ASP A 64 1.42 -3.80 16.72
C ASP A 64 0.61 -2.79 15.87
N THR A 65 -0.64 -3.16 15.60
CA THR A 65 -1.61 -2.32 14.89
C THR A 65 -2.98 -2.45 15.57
N THR A 66 -3.74 -1.37 15.58
CA THR A 66 -5.14 -1.36 16.05
C THR A 66 -6.14 -1.72 14.94
N SER A 67 -5.67 -1.82 13.69
CA SER A 67 -6.48 -2.24 12.54
C SER A 67 -6.47 -3.75 12.42
N ASP A 68 -7.53 -4.32 11.82
CA ASP A 68 -7.57 -5.71 11.37
C ASP A 68 -6.76 -5.96 10.08
N HIS A 69 -6.12 -4.92 9.54
CA HIS A 69 -5.16 -5.00 8.44
C HIS A 69 -3.76 -4.55 8.91
N LYS A 70 -2.73 -5.25 8.42
CA LYS A 70 -1.32 -4.86 8.55
C LYS A 70 -1.02 -3.75 7.56
N SER A 71 -0.26 -2.75 8.00
CA SER A 71 0.24 -1.72 7.08
C SER A 71 1.19 -2.33 6.05
N LEU A 72 1.19 -1.80 4.83
CA LEU A 72 2.14 -2.17 3.80
C LEU A 72 3.29 -1.17 3.74
N LEU A 73 4.52 -1.69 3.68
CA LEU A 73 5.73 -0.92 3.44
C LEU A 73 6.26 -1.29 2.07
N GLY A 74 6.47 -0.29 1.20
CA GLY A 74 6.98 -0.49 -0.15
C GLY A 74 8.31 0.20 -0.38
N VAL A 75 9.24 -0.49 -1.04
CA VAL A 75 10.51 0.05 -1.53
C VAL A 75 10.43 0.11 -3.06
N LEU A 76 10.53 1.33 -3.58
CA LEU A 76 10.56 1.60 -5.03
C LEU A 76 12.02 1.85 -5.44
N VAL A 77 12.57 0.99 -6.29
CA VAL A 77 13.91 1.19 -6.85
C VAL A 77 13.78 2.06 -8.10
N GLY A 78 14.23 3.30 -7.98
CA GLY A 78 14.29 4.25 -9.10
C GLY A 78 15.73 4.67 -9.40
N ASN A 79 16.07 4.75 -10.69
CA ASN A 79 17.25 5.50 -11.10
C ASN A 79 16.98 6.97 -10.79
N LYS A 80 17.61 7.49 -9.73
CA LYS A 80 17.58 8.92 -9.42
C LYS A 80 18.33 9.63 -10.55
N THR A 81 17.62 10.13 -11.57
CA THR A 81 18.17 11.21 -12.39
C THR A 81 18.39 12.38 -11.44
N SER A 82 19.64 12.64 -11.09
CA SER A 82 20.04 13.83 -10.33
C SER A 82 19.78 15.04 -11.21
N THR A 83 18.55 15.52 -11.23
CA THR A 83 18.32 16.96 -11.38
C THR A 83 18.66 17.55 -10.02
N ASP A 84 19.78 18.27 -9.98
CA ASP A 84 20.16 19.13 -8.87
C ASP A 84 19.01 20.06 -8.53
N GLU A 85 18.21 19.62 -7.57
CA GLU A 85 17.41 20.38 -6.62
C GLU A 85 16.87 19.32 -5.68
N GLU A 86 16.99 19.55 -4.37
CA GLU A 86 16.51 18.67 -3.30
C GLU A 86 14.99 18.52 -3.36
N SER A 87 14.47 17.85 -4.37
CA SER A 87 13.06 17.56 -4.53
C SER A 87 12.71 16.46 -3.55
N ARG A 88 12.33 16.88 -2.34
CA ARG A 88 11.39 16.17 -1.48
C ARG A 88 10.10 16.00 -2.28
N THR A 89 10.07 15.05 -3.21
CA THR A 89 8.84 14.57 -3.82
C THR A 89 8.09 13.77 -2.75
N ILE A 90 7.45 14.49 -1.84
CA ILE A 90 6.42 13.96 -0.97
C ILE A 90 5.24 13.68 -1.89
N TRP A 91 4.91 12.41 -2.07
CA TRP A 91 3.74 11.99 -2.82
C TRP A 91 2.51 12.66 -2.18
N PRO A 92 1.77 13.56 -2.88
CA PRO A 92 0.76 14.44 -2.28
C PRO A 92 -0.35 13.72 -1.51
N VAL A 93 -0.57 12.43 -1.78
CA VAL A 93 -1.54 11.57 -1.07
C VAL A 93 -1.08 11.28 0.36
N PHE A 94 0.21 11.07 0.60
CA PHE A 94 0.75 10.89 1.95
C PHE A 94 0.69 12.18 2.78
N THR A 95 0.87 13.34 2.15
CA THR A 95 0.79 14.63 2.85
C THR A 95 -0.62 14.95 3.32
N LEU A 96 -1.65 14.54 2.57
CA LEU A 96 -3.06 14.77 2.91
C LEU A 96 -3.51 13.90 4.10
N ILE A 97 -3.00 12.66 4.17
CA ILE A 97 -3.26 11.76 5.30
C ILE A 97 -2.52 12.26 6.54
N LEU A 98 -1.24 12.65 6.42
CA LEU A 98 -0.49 13.18 7.55
C LEU A 98 -1.08 14.50 8.05
N SER A 99 -1.53 15.40 7.19
CA SER A 99 -2.13 16.67 7.63
C SER A 99 -3.48 16.47 8.33
N TYR A 100 -4.31 15.52 7.89
CA TYR A 100 -5.55 15.15 8.59
C TYR A 100 -5.28 14.47 9.93
N ILE A 101 -4.31 13.55 9.98
CA ILE A 101 -3.93 12.85 11.21
C ILE A 101 -3.36 13.88 12.20
N PHE A 102 -2.44 14.75 11.78
CA PHE A 102 -1.82 15.73 12.68
C PHE A 102 -2.83 16.75 13.23
N ASP A 103 -3.76 17.24 12.39
CA ASP A 103 -4.83 18.15 12.84
C ASP A 103 -5.81 17.45 13.80
N TYR A 104 -6.10 16.17 13.57
CA TYR A 104 -6.94 15.38 14.48
C TYR A 104 -6.27 15.17 15.86
N TRP A 105 -4.99 14.80 15.90
CA TRP A 105 -4.25 14.59 17.16
C TRP A 105 -4.00 15.89 17.93
N GLY A 106 -3.68 17.00 17.25
CA GLY A 106 -3.52 18.31 17.88
C GLY A 106 -4.82 18.82 18.54
N LYS A 107 -5.98 18.49 17.98
CA LYS A 107 -7.30 18.83 18.56
C LYS A 107 -7.68 17.93 19.74
N MET A 108 -7.13 16.73 19.83
CA MET A 108 -7.34 15.80 20.94
C MET A 108 -6.50 16.18 22.16
N GLU A 109 -5.25 16.63 21.97
CA GLU A 109 -4.40 17.12 23.08
C GLU A 109 -4.95 18.39 23.74
N GLN A 110 -5.65 19.26 22.99
CA GLN A 110 -6.26 20.47 23.55
C GLN A 110 -7.58 20.24 24.32
N ARG A 111 -8.13 19.02 24.29
CA ARG A 111 -9.37 18.67 25.01
C ARG A 111 -9.14 17.95 26.34
N VAL A 112 -7.89 17.65 26.70
CA VAL A 112 -7.51 16.91 27.91
C VAL A 112 -6.79 17.81 28.93
N PHE A 113 -6.80 19.13 28.73
CA PHE A 113 -6.43 20.13 29.74
C PHE A 113 -7.57 21.11 30.00
#